data_AF-A0A8I0KMQ3-F1
#
_entry.id   AF-A0A8I0KMQ3-F1
#
_cell.length_a   1.000
_cell.length_b   1.000
_cell.length_c   1.000
_cell.angle_alpha   90.00
_cell.angle_beta   90.00
_cell.angle_gamma   90.00
#
_symmetry.space_group_name_H-M   'P 1'
#
loop_
_entity.id
_entity.type
_entity.pdbx_description
1 polymer ?
#
loop_
_entity_poly.entity_id
_entity_poly.type
_entity_poly.pdbx_seq_one_letter_code
_entity_poly.pdbx_strand_id
1 'polypeptide(L)'
;MRMRAIALAATTGLVLALAPTAAQAAPKPTYKVAIAINTTAPTVGTTIKVTGKVAGPKAARKKLLVQRKVGTGAWKTVAKVRTSTKRTYSARVRVLTAGQQYVRVVAPKSTKARAGSSSRRGYVGYRWLDLTTQPSEKAGPVENGPVTIAGKTYPKALTFSGSGIYFNTAGKCTTLRGSVGAPDAEAGELLVISIPTSDSEEAQEFRTAAPAGAAPKAASYAITKRPMIAFGHGDAAGRVSFVAPQVRCSVNALSAVPEDSPMAP
;
A
#
# COMPACT_ATOMS: atom_id res chain seq x y z
N MET A 1 -64.20 -8.17 -12.25
CA MET A 1 -64.79 -8.37 -10.90
C MET A 1 -64.44 -7.14 -10.08
N ARG A 2 -65.27 -6.08 -9.98
CA ARG A 2 -66.52 -5.93 -9.22
C ARG A 2 -66.42 -6.40 -7.77
N MET A 3 -66.28 -5.46 -6.83
CA MET A 3 -66.99 -5.38 -5.53
C MET A 3 -66.45 -4.17 -4.74
N ARG A 4 -67.23 -3.08 -4.64
CA ARG A 4 -68.30 -2.74 -3.68
C ARG A 4 -67.75 -1.91 -2.52
N ALA A 5 -68.02 -0.61 -2.64
CA ALA A 5 -67.87 0.41 -1.62
C ALA A 5 -68.87 0.19 -0.48
N ILE A 6 -68.45 0.45 0.77
CA ILE A 6 -69.32 0.65 1.92
C ILE A 6 -68.86 1.95 2.59
N ALA A 7 -69.71 2.96 2.50
CA ALA A 7 -69.56 4.24 3.18
C ALA A 7 -70.31 4.18 4.52
N LEU A 8 -69.60 4.40 5.62
CA LEU A 8 -70.18 4.69 6.93
C LEU A 8 -69.88 6.15 7.28
N ALA A 9 -70.92 6.97 7.36
CA ALA A 9 -70.87 8.31 7.91
C ALA A 9 -70.97 8.22 9.44
N ALA A 10 -69.89 8.60 10.13
CA ALA A 10 -69.87 8.74 11.58
C ALA A 10 -69.55 10.20 11.93
N THR A 11 -70.55 10.89 12.46
CA THR A 11 -70.47 12.23 13.04
C THR A 11 -69.74 12.16 14.38
N THR A 12 -68.46 12.53 14.41
CA THR A 12 -67.65 12.64 15.62
C THR A 12 -67.46 14.11 16.00
N GLY A 13 -67.89 14.46 17.22
CA GLY A 13 -67.76 15.78 17.80
C GLY A 13 -66.31 16.24 17.91
N LEU A 14 -66.10 17.50 17.52
CA LEU A 14 -64.80 18.16 17.52
C LEU A 14 -64.50 18.72 18.93
N VAL A 15 -63.93 17.89 19.80
CA VAL A 15 -63.31 18.37 21.05
C VAL A 15 -61.90 18.87 20.72
N LEU A 16 -61.72 20.19 20.63
CA LEU A 16 -60.40 20.81 20.59
C LEU A 16 -59.72 20.65 21.97
N ALA A 17 -59.14 19.49 22.22
CA ALA A 17 -58.19 19.32 23.31
C ALA A 17 -56.90 20.09 22.95
N LEU A 18 -56.68 21.24 23.60
CA LEU A 18 -55.39 21.92 23.67
C LEU A 18 -54.41 21.02 24.44
N ALA A 19 -53.96 19.94 23.81
CA ALA A 19 -52.88 19.14 24.35
C ALA A 19 -51.63 20.02 24.39
N PRO A 20 -50.93 20.14 25.54
CA PRO A 20 -49.65 20.84 25.57
C PRO A 20 -48.73 20.14 24.58
N THR A 21 -48.40 20.83 23.50
CA THR A 21 -47.39 20.38 22.54
C THR A 21 -46.09 20.25 23.32
N ALA A 22 -45.73 19.01 23.68
CA ALA A 22 -44.47 18.72 24.34
C ALA A 22 -43.36 19.38 23.52
N ALA A 23 -42.69 20.38 24.11
CA ALA A 23 -41.65 21.14 23.43
C ALA A 23 -40.57 20.15 22.96
N GLN A 24 -40.55 19.86 21.66
CA GLN A 24 -39.62 18.91 21.08
C GLN A 24 -38.21 19.49 21.25
N ALA A 25 -37.41 18.81 22.06
CA ALA A 25 -36.04 19.23 22.34
C ALA A 25 -35.27 19.36 21.03
N ALA A 26 -34.68 20.54 20.80
CA ALA A 26 -33.91 20.82 19.58
C ALA A 26 -32.84 19.73 19.34
N PRO A 27 -32.68 19.24 18.10
CA PRO A 27 -31.78 18.15 17.80
C PRO A 27 -30.34 18.53 18.13
N LYS A 28 -29.66 17.67 18.90
CA LYS A 28 -28.26 17.92 19.31
C LYS A 28 -27.36 18.09 18.07
N PRO A 29 -26.46 19.08 18.04
CA PRO A 29 -25.55 19.27 16.92
C PRO A 29 -24.60 18.06 16.78
N THR A 30 -24.17 17.77 15.55
CA THR A 30 -23.22 16.70 15.23
C THR A 30 -21.81 17.26 15.16
N TYR A 31 -20.81 16.53 15.69
CA TYR A 31 -19.41 16.92 15.52
C TYR A 31 -19.01 16.92 14.03
N LYS A 32 -18.36 17.99 13.57
CA LYS A 32 -17.71 18.04 12.25
C LYS A 32 -16.22 17.77 12.44
N VAL A 33 -15.68 16.72 11.80
CA VAL A 33 -14.30 16.28 11.98
C VAL A 33 -13.56 16.38 10.63
N ALA A 34 -12.57 17.27 10.55
CA ALA A 34 -11.67 17.36 9.40
C ALA A 34 -10.46 16.42 9.60
N ILE A 35 -9.92 15.89 8.51
CA ILE A 35 -8.77 14.98 8.51
C ILE A 35 -7.84 15.22 7.30
N ALA A 36 -6.54 15.18 7.57
CA ALA A 36 -5.46 15.13 6.60
C ALA A 36 -4.43 14.05 7.01
N ILE A 37 -3.70 13.54 6.02
CA ILE A 37 -2.56 12.63 6.19
C ILE A 37 -1.36 13.21 5.45
N ASN A 38 -0.14 12.98 5.94
CA ASN A 38 1.07 13.52 5.35
C ASN A 38 1.59 12.74 4.12
N THR A 39 1.16 11.50 3.92
CA THR A 39 1.58 10.67 2.78
C THR A 39 0.53 9.62 2.44
N THR A 40 0.45 9.27 1.15
CA THR A 40 -0.44 8.23 0.60
C THR A 40 0.30 6.95 0.21
N ALA A 41 1.63 6.93 0.25
CA ALA A 41 2.47 5.78 -0.13
C ALA A 41 3.54 5.43 0.93
N PRO A 42 3.16 5.24 2.22
CA PRO A 42 4.11 4.94 3.28
C PRO A 42 4.72 3.53 3.14
N THR A 43 5.92 3.36 3.69
CA THR A 43 6.58 2.05 3.78
C THR A 43 6.13 1.32 5.06
N VAL A 44 5.93 0.00 5.00
CA VAL A 44 5.64 -0.84 6.17
C VAL A 44 6.73 -0.66 7.22
N GLY A 45 6.32 -0.52 8.47
CA GLY A 45 7.19 -0.19 9.60
C GLY A 45 7.24 1.30 9.93
N THR A 46 6.93 2.21 8.99
CA THR A 46 6.92 3.65 9.23
C THR A 46 5.60 4.12 9.85
N THR A 47 5.54 5.40 10.24
CA THR A 47 4.31 6.04 10.74
C THR A 47 3.79 7.09 9.75
N ILE A 48 2.46 7.14 9.59
CA ILE A 48 1.79 8.28 8.97
C ILE A 48 1.31 9.25 10.05
N LYS A 49 1.41 10.54 9.76
CA LYS A 49 0.89 11.61 10.60
C LYS A 49 -0.53 11.93 10.16
N VAL A 50 -1.48 11.77 11.08
CA VAL A 50 -2.90 12.11 10.88
C VAL A 50 -3.19 13.38 11.65
N THR A 51 -3.66 14.42 10.97
CA THR A 51 -3.96 15.72 11.58
C THR A 51 -5.36 16.19 11.23
N GLY A 52 -5.89 17.14 12.01
CA GLY A 52 -7.16 17.77 11.69
C GLY A 52 -7.71 18.67 12.78
N LYS A 53 -8.99 19.03 12.62
CA LYS A 53 -9.74 19.92 13.51
C LYS A 53 -11.13 19.35 13.76
N VAL A 54 -11.67 19.61 14.96
CA VAL A 54 -13.03 19.22 15.34
C VAL A 54 -13.86 20.47 15.65
N ALA A 55 -15.02 20.58 15.03
CA ALA A 55 -16.00 21.61 15.33
C ALA A 55 -17.23 21.00 16.01
N GLY A 56 -17.81 21.75 16.97
CA GLY A 56 -18.98 21.36 17.74
C GLY A 56 -18.86 21.69 19.24
N PRO A 57 -19.93 21.54 20.01
CA PRO A 57 -19.94 21.82 21.45
C PRO A 57 -18.94 20.94 22.21
N LYS A 58 -18.17 21.56 23.12
CA LYS A 58 -17.14 20.88 23.93
C LYS A 58 -16.15 20.06 23.08
N ALA A 59 -15.79 20.57 21.90
CA ALA A 59 -14.82 19.94 21.02
C ALA A 59 -13.36 20.12 21.46
N ALA A 60 -13.06 21.06 22.36
CA ALA A 60 -11.73 21.21 22.96
C ALA A 60 -11.47 20.12 24.01
N ARG A 61 -10.22 19.62 24.09
CA ARG A 61 -9.80 18.50 24.98
C ARG A 61 -10.61 17.21 24.82
N LYS A 62 -11.41 17.08 23.76
CA LYS A 62 -12.26 15.93 23.45
C LYS A 62 -11.39 14.73 23.07
N LYS A 63 -11.67 13.56 23.67
CA LYS A 63 -11.08 12.28 23.27
C LYS A 63 -11.63 11.87 21.90
N LEU A 64 -10.74 11.54 20.97
CA LEU A 64 -11.00 11.07 19.61
C LEU A 64 -10.44 9.66 19.43
N LEU A 65 -11.06 8.91 18.53
CA LEU A 65 -10.62 7.58 18.12
C LEU A 65 -10.11 7.66 16.68
N VAL A 66 -8.83 7.37 16.48
CA VAL A 66 -8.26 7.18 15.15
C VAL A 66 -8.45 5.73 14.76
N GLN A 67 -9.15 5.50 13.66
CA GLN A 67 -9.50 4.17 13.20
C GLN A 67 -8.85 3.88 11.84
N ARG A 68 -8.43 2.63 11.64
CA ARG A 68 -7.86 2.12 10.39
C ARG A 68 -8.70 0.97 9.86
N LYS A 69 -8.87 0.92 8.54
CA LYS A 69 -9.44 -0.20 7.77
C LYS A 69 -8.36 -0.72 6.83
N VAL A 70 -8.16 -2.04 6.76
CA VAL A 70 -7.26 -2.69 5.79
C VAL A 70 -8.13 -3.38 4.73
N GLY A 71 -7.95 -3.01 3.45
CA GLY A 71 -8.79 -3.50 2.36
C GLY A 71 -10.29 -3.35 2.67
N THR A 72 -11.01 -4.46 2.56
CA THR A 72 -12.46 -4.57 2.84
C THR A 72 -12.79 -4.87 4.31
N GLY A 73 -11.80 -5.15 5.16
CA GLY A 73 -11.99 -5.60 6.55
C GLY A 73 -12.63 -4.58 7.51
N ALA A 74 -12.73 -4.89 8.80
CA ALA A 74 -13.38 -3.98 9.76
C ALA A 74 -12.53 -2.75 10.13
N TRP A 75 -13.19 -1.67 10.57
CA TRP A 75 -12.52 -0.53 11.20
C TRP A 75 -12.01 -0.92 12.59
N LYS A 76 -10.71 -0.77 12.83
CA LYS A 76 -10.07 -0.99 14.14
C LYS A 76 -9.50 0.31 14.69
N THR A 77 -9.67 0.57 15.99
CA THR A 77 -9.05 1.73 16.64
C THR A 77 -7.54 1.50 16.77
N VAL A 78 -6.75 2.39 16.18
CA VAL A 78 -5.28 2.31 16.17
C VAL A 78 -4.61 3.36 17.05
N ALA A 79 -5.33 4.43 17.40
CA ALA A 79 -4.85 5.41 18.37
C ALA A 79 -6.03 6.11 19.06
N LYS A 80 -5.80 6.57 20.29
CA LYS A 80 -6.69 7.48 21.02
C LYS A 80 -5.95 8.79 21.20
N VAL A 81 -6.55 9.91 20.78
CA VAL A 81 -5.92 11.24 20.90
C VAL A 81 -6.90 12.22 21.53
N ARG A 82 -6.39 13.36 22.02
CA ARG A 82 -7.24 14.46 22.49
C ARG A 82 -7.05 15.67 21.59
N THR A 83 -8.13 16.43 21.40
CA THR A 83 -8.00 17.75 20.77
C THR A 83 -7.29 18.74 21.70
N SER A 84 -6.62 19.72 21.11
CA SER A 84 -6.07 20.88 21.81
C SER A 84 -7.17 21.84 22.26
N THR A 85 -6.80 22.91 22.95
CA THR A 85 -7.70 24.05 23.25
C THR A 85 -8.19 24.71 21.96
N LYS A 86 -7.34 24.77 20.93
CA LYS A 86 -7.67 25.23 19.56
C LYS A 86 -8.46 24.20 18.74
N ARG A 87 -8.91 23.11 19.36
CA ARG A 87 -9.72 22.03 18.77
C ARG A 87 -9.01 21.27 17.62
N THR A 88 -7.68 21.35 17.56
CA THR A 88 -6.85 20.61 16.60
C THR A 88 -6.36 19.30 17.21
N TYR A 89 -5.96 18.34 16.38
CA TYR A 89 -5.37 17.08 16.86
C TYR A 89 -4.27 16.60 15.92
N SER A 90 -3.38 15.74 16.45
CA SER A 90 -2.33 15.04 15.71
C SER A 90 -2.17 13.63 16.27
N ALA A 91 -2.03 12.63 15.41
CA ALA A 91 -1.77 11.25 15.76
C ALA A 91 -0.70 10.65 14.84
N ARG A 92 0.08 9.70 15.35
CA ARG A 92 0.98 8.87 14.53
C ARG A 92 0.39 7.47 14.44
N VAL A 93 0.21 6.96 13.22
CA VAL A 93 -0.35 5.63 12.95
C VAL A 93 0.72 4.80 12.25
N ARG A 94 1.16 3.70 12.87
CA ARG A 94 2.16 2.79 12.29
C ARG A 94 1.54 1.95 11.18
N VAL A 95 2.20 1.86 10.04
CA VAL A 95 1.81 1.02 8.90
C VAL A 95 2.37 -0.38 9.13
N LEU A 96 1.49 -1.37 9.30
CA LEU A 96 1.89 -2.74 9.68
C LEU A 96 1.87 -3.72 8.51
N THR A 97 1.06 -3.45 7.49
CA THR A 97 0.85 -4.33 6.34
C THR A 97 0.95 -3.56 5.05
N ALA A 98 1.36 -4.22 3.98
CA ALA A 98 1.27 -3.67 2.64
C ALA A 98 -0.20 -3.65 2.17
N GLY A 99 -0.47 -2.89 1.10
CA GLY A 99 -1.76 -2.84 0.42
C GLY A 99 -2.66 -1.67 0.81
N GLN A 100 -3.85 -1.65 0.21
CA GLN A 100 -4.81 -0.57 0.34
C GLN A 100 -5.34 -0.47 1.78
N GLN A 101 -5.27 0.74 2.34
CA GLN A 101 -5.71 1.04 3.69
C GLN A 101 -6.49 2.35 3.70
N TYR A 102 -7.31 2.52 4.75
CA TYR A 102 -8.05 3.74 4.99
C TYR A 102 -7.91 4.16 6.45
N VAL A 103 -7.85 5.46 6.69
CA VAL A 103 -7.91 6.05 8.02
C VAL A 103 -9.09 7.01 8.13
N ARG A 104 -9.69 7.05 9.32
CA ARG A 104 -10.68 8.05 9.71
C ARG A 104 -10.52 8.43 11.17
N VAL A 105 -11.11 9.54 11.54
CA VAL A 105 -11.18 9.99 12.94
C VAL A 105 -12.63 10.08 13.36
N VAL A 106 -12.93 9.55 14.56
CA VAL A 106 -14.26 9.54 15.15
C VAL A 106 -14.24 10.37 16.43
N ALA A 107 -15.16 11.33 16.51
CA ALA A 107 -15.50 12.07 17.72
C ALA A 107 -16.72 11.39 18.36
N PRO A 108 -16.56 10.67 19.49
CA PRO A 108 -17.67 9.97 20.14
C PRO A 108 -18.75 10.93 20.65
N LYS A 109 -19.98 10.42 20.80
CA LYS A 109 -21.12 11.19 21.34
C LYS A 109 -20.79 11.85 22.68
N SER A 110 -21.43 12.98 22.96
CA SER A 110 -21.40 13.63 24.27
C SER A 110 -22.81 14.02 24.69
N THR A 111 -22.97 14.50 25.92
CA THR A 111 -24.26 15.02 26.39
C THR A 111 -24.78 16.17 25.53
N LYS A 112 -23.88 16.97 24.93
CA LYS A 112 -24.19 18.19 24.16
C LYS A 112 -24.08 18.02 22.63
N ALA A 113 -23.62 16.87 22.13
CA ALA A 113 -23.42 16.66 20.70
C ALA A 113 -23.52 15.18 20.30
N ARG A 114 -24.07 14.92 19.11
CA ARG A 114 -24.06 13.60 18.47
C ARG A 114 -22.64 13.25 17.99
N ALA A 115 -22.35 11.95 17.88
CA ALA A 115 -21.08 11.47 17.37
C ALA A 115 -20.84 11.95 15.93
N GLY A 116 -19.59 12.23 15.57
CA GLY A 116 -19.21 12.63 14.23
C GLY A 116 -18.00 11.85 13.74
N SER A 117 -17.89 11.66 12.43
CA SER A 117 -16.74 11.03 11.79
C SER A 117 -16.23 11.89 10.65
N SER A 118 -14.92 11.85 10.43
CA SER A 118 -14.31 12.46 9.25
C SER A 118 -14.63 11.67 7.98
N SER A 119 -14.36 12.27 6.82
CA SER A 119 -14.19 11.50 5.59
C SER A 119 -13.07 10.46 5.76
N ARG A 120 -13.12 9.39 4.95
CA ARG A 120 -12.04 8.40 4.88
C ARG A 120 -10.89 8.96 4.04
N ARG A 121 -9.65 8.73 4.47
CA ARG A 121 -8.44 9.00 3.67
C ARG A 121 -7.78 7.67 3.32
N GLY A 122 -7.58 7.42 2.03
CA GLY A 122 -6.91 6.24 1.53
C GLY A 122 -5.39 6.42 1.48
N TYR A 123 -4.66 5.35 1.71
CA TYR A 123 -3.23 5.23 1.43
C TYR A 123 -2.89 3.78 1.06
N VAL A 124 -1.78 3.57 0.37
CA VAL A 124 -1.26 2.26 -0.01
C VAL A 124 0.04 2.02 0.76
N GLY A 125 0.06 1.01 1.62
CA GLY A 125 1.28 0.58 2.30
C GLY A 125 2.18 -0.20 1.34
N TYR A 126 3.48 0.10 1.32
CA TYR A 126 4.47 -0.60 0.51
C TYR A 126 5.50 -1.33 1.39
N ARG A 127 5.93 -2.52 0.99
CA ARG A 127 6.99 -3.27 1.66
C ARG A 127 8.12 -3.58 0.68
N TRP A 128 9.35 -3.58 1.17
CA TRP A 128 10.47 -4.16 0.44
C TRP A 128 10.44 -5.68 0.60
N LEU A 129 10.28 -6.39 -0.51
CA LEU A 129 10.34 -7.84 -0.61
C LEU A 129 11.74 -8.24 -1.09
N ASP A 130 12.30 -9.28 -0.49
CA ASP A 130 13.61 -9.83 -0.85
C ASP A 130 13.44 -10.84 -1.99
N LEU A 131 13.92 -10.50 -3.19
CA LEU A 131 13.72 -11.29 -4.40
C LEU A 131 14.39 -12.67 -4.32
N THR A 132 15.39 -12.86 -3.46
CA THR A 132 16.00 -14.19 -3.22
C THR A 132 15.05 -15.18 -2.52
N THR A 133 13.92 -14.69 -1.99
CA THR A 133 12.91 -15.49 -1.27
C THR A 133 11.53 -15.45 -1.92
N GLN A 134 11.40 -14.77 -3.06
CA GLN A 134 10.10 -14.67 -3.75
C GLN A 134 9.95 -15.80 -4.77
N PRO A 135 8.70 -16.23 -5.05
CA PRO A 135 8.41 -17.08 -6.20
C PRO A 135 8.95 -16.44 -7.49
N SER A 136 9.58 -17.26 -8.32
CA SER A 136 10.19 -16.85 -9.58
C SER A 136 10.16 -17.99 -10.58
N GLU A 137 10.28 -17.65 -11.84
CA GLU A 137 10.49 -18.59 -12.93
C GLU A 137 11.87 -18.35 -13.54
N LYS A 138 12.61 -19.42 -13.79
CA LYS A 138 13.96 -19.35 -14.34
C LYS A 138 13.92 -19.75 -15.81
N ALA A 139 14.50 -18.93 -16.68
CA ALA A 139 14.77 -19.30 -18.07
C ALA A 139 16.28 -19.50 -18.28
N GLY A 140 16.88 -20.37 -17.46
CA GLY A 140 18.27 -20.84 -17.58
C GLY A 140 19.04 -20.87 -16.25
N PRO A 141 20.39 -20.98 -16.29
CA PRO A 141 21.24 -21.09 -15.10
C PRO A 141 21.25 -19.81 -14.25
N VAL A 142 20.32 -19.75 -13.30
CA VAL A 142 20.29 -18.73 -12.25
C VAL A 142 20.58 -19.37 -10.90
N GLU A 143 21.67 -18.94 -10.30
CA GLU A 143 22.06 -19.32 -8.94
C GLU A 143 21.51 -18.32 -7.94
N ASN A 144 20.91 -18.83 -6.86
CA ASN A 144 20.39 -18.05 -5.76
C ASN A 144 21.14 -18.46 -4.49
N GLY A 145 21.93 -17.55 -3.93
CA GLY A 145 22.78 -17.89 -2.79
C GLY A 145 23.89 -16.87 -2.52
N PRO A 146 24.89 -17.25 -1.73
CA PRO A 146 26.03 -16.41 -1.45
C PRO A 146 26.92 -16.24 -2.70
N VAL A 147 27.53 -15.06 -2.85
CA VAL A 147 28.53 -14.78 -3.89
C VAL A 147 29.67 -13.95 -3.33
N THR A 148 30.89 -14.17 -3.79
CA THR A 148 32.05 -13.33 -3.43
C THR A 148 32.36 -12.37 -4.57
N ILE A 149 32.43 -11.08 -4.24
CA ILE A 149 32.73 -9.98 -5.17
C ILE A 149 33.75 -9.06 -4.50
N ALA A 150 34.86 -8.78 -5.18
CA ALA A 150 35.98 -8.00 -4.69
C ALA A 150 36.47 -8.48 -3.31
N GLY A 151 36.60 -9.81 -3.15
CA GLY A 151 37.05 -10.45 -1.91
C GLY A 151 36.04 -10.45 -0.76
N LYS A 152 34.80 -9.99 -0.98
CA LYS A 152 33.75 -9.95 0.04
C LYS A 152 32.58 -10.86 -0.31
N THR A 153 32.19 -11.72 0.61
CA THR A 153 31.02 -12.58 0.47
C THR A 153 29.72 -11.85 0.83
N TYR A 154 28.74 -11.94 -0.06
CA TYR A 154 27.40 -11.41 0.09
C TYR A 154 26.41 -12.57 0.18
N PRO A 155 25.65 -12.73 1.28
CA PRO A 155 24.88 -13.95 1.54
C PRO A 155 23.62 -14.10 0.68
N LYS A 156 23.20 -13.03 -0.01
CA LYS A 156 21.96 -12.97 -0.78
C LYS A 156 22.24 -12.35 -2.14
N ALA A 157 22.34 -13.17 -3.16
CA ALA A 157 22.50 -12.71 -4.53
C ALA A 157 21.73 -13.61 -5.49
N LEU A 158 21.37 -13.02 -6.63
CA LEU A 158 20.96 -13.74 -7.83
C LEU A 158 22.10 -13.60 -8.84
N THR A 159 22.67 -14.71 -9.29
CA THR A 159 23.80 -14.73 -10.23
C THR A 159 23.37 -15.35 -11.55
N PHE A 160 23.71 -14.69 -12.65
CA PHE A 160 23.25 -14.98 -14.01
C PHE A 160 24.42 -15.39 -14.90
N SER A 161 24.23 -16.40 -15.76
CA SER A 161 25.15 -16.78 -16.84
C SER A 161 24.38 -16.99 -18.15
N GLY A 162 24.16 -15.92 -18.92
CA GLY A 162 23.48 -15.95 -20.22
C GLY A 162 21.96 -16.19 -20.19
N SER A 163 21.35 -16.22 -19.00
CA SER A 163 19.92 -16.52 -18.82
C SER A 163 19.20 -15.57 -17.90
N GLY A 164 17.86 -15.60 -17.93
CA GLY A 164 17.04 -14.75 -17.09
C GLY A 164 16.22 -15.41 -15.98
N ILE A 165 15.78 -14.57 -15.04
CA ILE A 165 14.80 -14.91 -14.00
C ILE A 165 13.65 -13.91 -14.05
N TYR A 166 12.43 -14.41 -13.93
CA TYR A 166 11.20 -13.63 -14.00
C TYR A 166 10.51 -13.58 -12.65
N PHE A 167 9.96 -12.41 -12.33
CA PHE A 167 9.10 -12.22 -11.17
C PHE A 167 7.78 -11.57 -11.57
N ASN A 168 6.68 -12.20 -11.18
CA ASN A 168 5.34 -11.64 -11.36
C ASN A 168 5.05 -10.59 -10.28
N THR A 169 5.06 -9.32 -10.67
CA THR A 169 4.78 -8.18 -9.80
C THR A 169 3.31 -7.75 -9.86
N ALA A 170 2.54 -8.24 -10.84
CA ALA A 170 1.13 -7.90 -11.09
C ALA A 170 0.83 -6.39 -11.07
N GLY A 171 1.80 -5.56 -11.44
CA GLY A 171 1.69 -4.09 -11.40
C GLY A 171 1.63 -3.49 -9.99
N LYS A 172 1.90 -4.28 -8.95
CA LYS A 172 1.80 -3.87 -7.54
C LYS A 172 3.08 -3.28 -6.97
N CYS A 173 4.16 -3.27 -7.76
CA CYS A 173 5.48 -2.80 -7.34
C CYS A 173 5.87 -1.49 -8.03
N THR A 174 6.73 -0.70 -7.38
CA THR A 174 7.12 0.64 -7.85
C THR A 174 8.62 0.80 -8.06
N THR A 175 9.43 0.07 -7.31
CA THR A 175 10.88 0.28 -7.28
C THR A 175 11.60 -1.03 -7.09
N LEU A 176 12.62 -1.27 -7.89
CA LEU A 176 13.60 -2.34 -7.73
C LEU A 176 14.90 -1.72 -7.22
N ARG A 177 15.60 -2.38 -6.29
CA ARG A 177 16.93 -1.94 -5.83
C ARG A 177 17.82 -3.11 -5.44
N GLY A 178 19.12 -2.86 -5.38
CA GLY A 178 20.13 -3.80 -4.90
C GLY A 178 21.52 -3.25 -5.24
N SER A 179 22.52 -4.11 -5.32
CA SER A 179 23.84 -3.76 -5.85
C SER A 179 24.26 -4.75 -6.92
N VAL A 180 24.82 -4.27 -8.03
CA VAL A 180 25.27 -5.10 -9.15
C VAL A 180 26.79 -5.25 -9.06
N GLY A 181 27.30 -6.47 -9.22
CA GLY A 181 28.74 -6.75 -9.24
C GLY A 181 29.06 -8.02 -10.01
N ALA A 182 30.32 -8.16 -10.43
CA ALA A 182 30.82 -9.35 -11.08
C ALA A 182 31.40 -10.29 -10.02
N PRO A 183 31.00 -11.57 -9.96
CA PRO A 183 31.63 -12.55 -9.07
C PRO A 183 33.14 -12.64 -9.32
N ASP A 184 33.91 -12.92 -8.26
CA ASP A 184 35.36 -13.11 -8.37
C ASP A 184 35.72 -14.34 -9.21
N ALA A 185 34.86 -15.37 -9.18
CA ALA A 185 34.93 -16.52 -10.08
C ALA A 185 34.10 -16.22 -11.34
N GLU A 186 34.77 -16.08 -12.49
CA GLU A 186 34.14 -15.88 -13.80
C GLU A 186 33.40 -14.54 -13.94
N ALA A 187 34.12 -13.44 -13.79
CA ALA A 187 33.57 -12.10 -13.92
C ALA A 187 33.03 -11.80 -15.34
N GLY A 188 31.76 -11.42 -15.44
CA GLY A 188 31.17 -10.75 -16.60
C GLY A 188 30.96 -9.27 -16.33
N GLU A 189 30.73 -8.46 -17.38
CA GLU A 189 30.81 -6.98 -17.25
C GLU A 189 29.45 -6.26 -17.14
N LEU A 190 28.33 -6.91 -17.49
CA LEU A 190 27.05 -6.22 -17.69
C LEU A 190 25.85 -6.96 -17.12
N LEU A 191 25.09 -6.30 -16.24
CA LEU A 191 23.71 -6.70 -15.93
C LEU A 191 22.75 -5.95 -16.84
N VAL A 192 21.83 -6.70 -17.46
CA VAL A 192 20.68 -6.15 -18.18
C VAL A 192 19.42 -6.49 -17.38
N ILE A 193 18.65 -5.46 -17.05
CA ILE A 193 17.33 -5.63 -16.43
C ILE A 193 16.32 -5.25 -17.49
N SER A 194 15.61 -6.25 -17.99
CA SER A 194 14.58 -6.06 -18.99
C SER A 194 13.22 -6.02 -18.30
N ILE A 195 12.48 -4.95 -18.54
CA ILE A 195 11.15 -4.79 -18.01
C ILE A 195 10.17 -4.79 -19.19
N PRO A 196 9.45 -5.91 -19.41
CA PRO A 196 8.49 -5.98 -20.48
C PRO A 196 7.41 -4.90 -20.26
N THR A 197 7.09 -4.20 -21.32
CA THR A 197 5.92 -3.32 -21.36
C THR A 197 4.72 -4.19 -21.74
N SER A 198 3.50 -3.82 -21.33
CA SER A 198 2.31 -4.60 -21.67
C SER A 198 1.89 -4.46 -23.14
N ASP A 199 2.46 -3.47 -23.85
CA ASP A 199 1.89 -2.94 -25.09
C ASP A 199 2.93 -2.84 -26.23
N SER A 200 4.19 -3.25 -26.05
CA SER A 200 5.20 -3.20 -27.12
C SER A 200 6.19 -4.37 -27.06
N GLU A 201 6.68 -4.79 -28.23
CA GLU A 201 7.86 -5.64 -28.39
C GLU A 201 9.13 -4.99 -27.79
N GLU A 202 9.07 -3.71 -27.42
CA GLU A 202 10.14 -2.97 -26.77
C GLU A 202 10.11 -3.15 -25.25
N ALA A 203 10.96 -4.04 -24.74
CA ALA A 203 11.26 -4.08 -23.32
C ALA A 203 12.01 -2.80 -22.91
N GLN A 204 11.64 -2.22 -21.76
CA GLN A 204 12.46 -1.16 -21.17
C GLN A 204 13.69 -1.81 -20.53
N GLU A 205 14.85 -1.62 -21.13
CA GLU A 205 16.12 -2.11 -20.60
C GLU A 205 16.79 -1.11 -19.67
N PHE A 206 17.31 -1.60 -18.55
CA PHE A 206 18.26 -0.89 -17.72
C PHE A 206 19.57 -1.65 -17.71
N ARG A 207 20.64 -0.97 -18.09
CA ARG A 207 21.99 -1.53 -18.16
C ARG A 207 22.81 -1.02 -16.99
N THR A 208 23.52 -1.91 -16.31
CA THR A 208 24.43 -1.53 -15.24
C THR A 208 25.70 -2.35 -15.35
N ALA A 209 26.79 -1.66 -15.66
CA ALA A 209 28.11 -2.26 -15.75
C ALA A 209 28.63 -2.63 -14.36
N ALA A 210 29.31 -3.77 -14.29
CA ALA A 210 29.92 -4.35 -13.12
C ALA A 210 31.33 -4.83 -13.50
N PRO A 211 32.35 -3.96 -13.40
CA PRO A 211 33.72 -4.33 -13.74
C PRO A 211 34.24 -5.45 -12.84
N ALA A 212 35.01 -6.39 -13.41
CA ALA A 212 35.70 -7.43 -12.66
C ALA A 212 36.59 -6.83 -11.55
N GLY A 213 36.59 -7.45 -10.37
CA GLY A 213 37.38 -7.00 -9.21
C GLY A 213 36.90 -5.70 -8.55
N ALA A 214 35.85 -5.05 -9.06
CA ALA A 214 35.26 -3.86 -8.43
C ALA A 214 34.19 -4.24 -7.38
N ALA A 215 34.06 -3.40 -6.36
CA ALA A 215 32.98 -3.56 -5.37
C ALA A 215 31.58 -3.39 -6.03
N PRO A 216 30.53 -4.08 -5.54
CA PRO A 216 29.20 -3.96 -6.11
C PRO A 216 28.66 -2.53 -6.09
N LYS A 217 28.15 -2.06 -7.24
CA LYS A 217 27.56 -0.73 -7.41
C LYS A 217 26.08 -0.73 -7.06
N ALA A 218 25.66 0.18 -6.19
CA ALA A 218 24.24 0.33 -5.86
C ALA A 218 23.41 0.71 -7.10
N ALA A 219 22.24 0.11 -7.22
CA ALA A 219 21.33 0.30 -8.34
C ALA A 219 19.88 0.42 -7.86
N SER A 220 19.10 1.26 -8.54
CA SER A 220 17.69 1.47 -8.25
C SER A 220 16.93 1.84 -9.52
N TYR A 221 15.84 1.14 -9.79
CA TYR A 221 15.06 1.27 -11.02
C TYR A 221 13.58 1.47 -10.71
N ALA A 222 12.93 2.38 -11.44
CA ALA A 222 11.50 2.58 -11.35
C ALA A 222 10.77 1.52 -12.18
N ILE A 223 9.86 0.77 -11.55
CA ILE A 223 9.15 -0.36 -12.19
C ILE A 223 7.62 -0.22 -12.08
N THR A 224 7.14 1.01 -11.91
CA THR A 224 5.74 1.32 -11.62
C THR A 224 4.79 0.74 -12.66
N LYS A 225 3.75 0.03 -12.20
CA LYS A 225 2.70 -0.60 -13.03
C LYS A 225 3.19 -1.68 -13.99
N ARG A 226 4.42 -2.16 -13.85
CA ARG A 226 4.94 -3.26 -14.66
C ARG A 226 4.43 -4.59 -14.10
N PRO A 227 3.89 -5.51 -14.90
CA PRO A 227 3.34 -6.79 -14.43
C PRO A 227 4.41 -7.84 -14.16
N MET A 228 5.57 -7.69 -14.79
CA MET A 228 6.71 -8.60 -14.70
C MET A 228 8.01 -7.80 -14.68
N ILE A 229 9.03 -8.38 -14.07
CA ILE A 229 10.43 -7.93 -14.19
C ILE A 229 11.29 -9.13 -14.57
N ALA A 230 12.22 -8.92 -15.49
CA ALA A 230 13.21 -9.91 -15.90
C ALA A 230 14.61 -9.38 -15.60
N PHE A 231 15.49 -10.28 -15.19
CA PHE A 231 16.92 -10.02 -15.11
C PHE A 231 17.60 -10.91 -16.14
N GLY A 232 18.68 -10.45 -16.74
CA GLY A 232 19.50 -11.26 -17.62
C GLY A 232 20.93 -10.75 -17.65
N HIS A 233 21.81 -11.59 -18.19
CA HIS A 233 23.11 -11.17 -18.67
C HIS A 233 22.96 -10.80 -20.15
N GLY A 234 23.65 -9.75 -20.61
CA GLY A 234 23.78 -9.54 -22.06
C GLY A 234 24.68 -10.62 -22.69
N ASP A 235 24.87 -10.58 -24.00
CA ASP A 235 25.58 -11.58 -24.81
C ASP A 235 27.09 -11.76 -24.50
N ALA A 236 27.58 -11.19 -23.39
CA ALA A 236 28.97 -11.30 -22.98
C ALA A 236 29.25 -12.65 -22.30
N ALA A 237 30.51 -13.09 -22.34
CA ALA A 237 30.97 -14.21 -21.54
C ALA A 237 31.10 -13.77 -20.07
N GLY A 238 30.74 -14.67 -19.14
CA GLY A 238 30.94 -14.48 -17.70
C GLY A 238 29.64 -14.43 -16.90
N ARG A 239 29.78 -14.04 -15.63
CA ARG A 239 28.69 -14.02 -14.65
C ARG A 239 28.49 -12.62 -14.10
N VAL A 240 27.25 -12.27 -13.84
CA VAL A 240 26.90 -11.04 -13.13
C VAL A 240 25.96 -11.36 -11.97
N SER A 241 26.11 -10.66 -10.86
CA SER A 241 25.29 -10.84 -9.67
C SER A 241 24.53 -9.59 -9.31
N PHE A 242 23.26 -9.76 -8.95
CA PHE A 242 22.47 -8.74 -8.28
C PHE A 242 22.34 -9.09 -6.79
N VAL A 243 23.06 -8.33 -5.97
CA VAL A 243 23.23 -8.49 -4.54
C VAL A 243 22.12 -7.79 -3.76
N ALA A 244 21.60 -8.49 -2.75
CA ALA A 244 20.47 -8.09 -1.91
C ALA A 244 19.31 -7.47 -2.72
N PRO A 245 18.83 -8.16 -3.78
CA PRO A 245 17.83 -7.61 -4.68
C PRO A 245 16.49 -7.50 -3.94
N GLN A 246 15.92 -6.29 -3.94
CA GLN A 246 14.67 -5.99 -3.26
C GLN A 246 13.72 -5.23 -4.17
N VAL A 247 12.44 -5.56 -4.04
CA VAL A 247 11.36 -4.89 -4.77
C VAL A 247 10.35 -4.26 -3.81
N ARG A 248 9.96 -3.00 -4.06
CA ARG A 248 8.99 -2.26 -3.26
C ARG A 248 7.58 -2.48 -3.78
N CYS A 249 6.78 -3.26 -3.05
CA CYS A 249 5.46 -3.69 -3.50
C CYS A 249 4.33 -3.38 -2.50
N SER A 250 3.13 -3.21 -3.02
CA SER A 250 1.88 -3.05 -2.26
C SER A 250 1.25 -4.40 -1.84
N VAL A 251 2.00 -5.49 -1.96
CA VAL A 251 1.66 -6.85 -1.53
C VAL A 251 2.69 -7.36 -0.53
N ASN A 252 2.35 -8.40 0.23
CA ASN A 252 3.27 -8.98 1.24
C ASN A 252 4.18 -10.07 0.66
N ALA A 253 3.82 -10.65 -0.48
CA ALA A 253 4.59 -11.61 -1.25
C ALA A 253 4.20 -11.47 -2.74
N LEU A 254 5.11 -11.84 -3.63
CA LEU A 254 4.79 -11.96 -5.06
C LEU A 254 3.99 -13.23 -5.32
N SER A 255 3.20 -13.22 -6.40
CA SER A 255 2.51 -14.40 -6.89
C SER A 255 3.47 -15.25 -7.73
N ALA A 256 3.15 -16.53 -7.91
CA ALA A 256 3.81 -17.35 -8.91
C ALA A 256 3.66 -16.73 -10.30
N VAL A 257 4.63 -17.00 -11.17
CA VAL A 257 4.51 -16.68 -12.59
C VAL A 257 3.51 -17.70 -13.18
N PRO A 258 2.47 -17.26 -13.90
CA PRO A 258 1.56 -18.20 -14.57
C PRO A 258 2.30 -19.00 -15.64
N GLU A 259 2.11 -20.33 -15.67
CA GLU A 259 2.80 -21.25 -16.60
C GLU A 259 2.56 -20.91 -18.08
N ASP A 260 1.41 -20.32 -18.41
CA ASP A 260 1.06 -19.91 -19.78
C ASP A 260 1.45 -18.46 -20.11
N SER A 261 2.26 -17.79 -19.27
CA SER A 261 2.70 -16.44 -19.60
C SER A 261 3.67 -16.52 -20.78
N PRO A 262 3.45 -15.76 -21.88
CA PRO A 262 4.41 -15.71 -22.95
C PRO A 262 5.73 -15.20 -22.37
N MET A 263 6.70 -16.10 -22.24
CA MET A 263 8.06 -15.70 -21.90
C MET A 263 8.51 -14.79 -23.03
N ALA A 264 8.76 -13.52 -22.71
CA ALA A 264 9.34 -12.61 -23.67
C ALA A 264 10.66 -13.23 -24.14
N PRO A 265 10.88 -13.38 -25.47
CA PRO A 265 12.11 -13.96 -25.99
C PRO A 265 13.35 -13.14 -25.59
#